data_AF-A0A533XS73-F1
#
_entry.id   AF-A0A533XS73-F1
#
_cell.length_a   1.000
_cell.length_b   1.000
_cell.length_c   1.000
_cell.angle_alpha   90.00
_cell.angle_beta   90.00
_cell.angle_gamma   90.00
#
_symmetry.space_group_name_H-M   'P 1'
#
loop_
_entity.id
_entity.type
_entity.pdbx_description
1 polymer ?
#
loop_
_entity_poly.entity_id
_entity_poly.type
_entity_poly.pdbx_seq_one_letter_code
_entity_poly.pdbx_strand_id
1 'polypeptide(L)'
;MKAFDLLPALIQLVAHQESAGGDATGLAARIRHRLEDISHHSTSYYFGPADRLVPWVAPDHPAPEPALRSTILTSVLTPVWEPDRQARRTRLCAIMTELVKANKRVLLIAPDNRTLDETLLASAKALRGAGLQYRSFLCRYEPPTIAHEGGINLRELSFDAQVSAFLGKSQSDKAGLRRKLTRYLELAPILRYKAEKQKDLDEVRHLEWRLLSAMGDVQSRIHRLEETLARYESLAIWHRLGMQVVGSNVGTMQENCRLYEVQKQEYLQELEVAQARINELKPEAYVEPEMRPEYDELKDEIHRLGGVERVREVLATEEATSRRPFLQAKRVIAATAAKVAGDTIFAPLRYDALLVEDAPHIPLPLLFICACMTRERIVLAGDPRDLPEPRPTEEGWLMGWPTDLAAESLSPTGTVQS
;
A
#
# COMPACT_ATOMS: atom_id res chain seq x y z
N MET A 1 38.93 21.45 -14.96
CA MET A 1 38.87 20.64 -13.72
C MET A 1 37.60 19.79 -13.67
N LYS A 2 37.63 18.59 -13.07
CA LYS A 2 36.44 17.73 -12.87
C LYS A 2 35.96 17.79 -11.41
N ALA A 3 34.71 17.38 -11.16
CA ALA A 3 34.12 17.34 -9.82
C ALA A 3 34.88 16.41 -8.88
N PHE A 4 35.39 15.28 -9.39
CA PHE A 4 36.22 14.36 -8.61
C PHE A 4 37.49 15.02 -8.08
N ASP A 5 38.07 15.95 -8.84
CA ASP A 5 39.30 16.67 -8.45
C ASP A 5 39.04 17.63 -7.27
N LEU A 6 37.78 17.99 -6.99
CA LEU A 6 37.40 18.83 -5.85
C LEU A 6 37.40 18.06 -4.52
N LEU A 7 37.31 16.73 -4.53
CA LEU A 7 37.11 15.93 -3.33
C LEU A 7 38.20 16.12 -2.26
N PRO A 8 39.51 16.10 -2.59
CA PRO A 8 40.56 16.30 -1.57
C PRO A 8 40.45 17.66 -0.88
N ALA A 9 40.19 18.72 -1.63
CA ALA A 9 40.04 20.08 -1.09
C ALA A 9 38.79 20.19 -0.20
N LEU A 10 37.67 19.57 -0.60
CA LEU A 10 36.45 19.54 0.22
C LEU A 10 36.64 18.72 1.52
N ILE A 11 37.36 17.60 1.47
CA ILE A 11 37.67 16.78 2.64
C ILE A 11 38.54 17.57 3.64
N GLN A 12 39.58 18.26 3.15
CA GLN A 12 40.43 19.11 3.98
C GLN A 12 39.63 20.25 4.61
N LEU A 13 38.77 20.92 3.84
CA LEU A 13 37.92 22.00 4.33
C LEU A 13 37.03 21.54 5.49
N VAL A 14 36.43 20.35 5.39
CA VAL A 14 35.60 19.78 6.47
C VAL A 14 36.47 19.37 7.67
N ALA A 15 37.68 18.83 7.45
CA ALA A 15 38.59 18.44 8.52
C ALA A 15 39.12 19.64 9.35
N HIS A 16 39.39 20.78 8.70
CA HIS A 16 39.74 22.02 9.40
C HIS A 16 38.60 22.54 10.28
N GLN A 17 37.36 22.41 9.81
CA GLN A 17 36.15 22.81 10.55
C GLN A 17 35.87 21.90 11.75
N GLU A 18 36.09 20.59 11.61
CA GLU A 18 36.02 19.61 12.71
C GLU A 18 37.04 19.91 13.81
N SER A 19 38.22 20.41 13.42
CA SER A 19 39.29 20.76 14.37
C SER A 19 39.07 22.12 15.05
N ALA A 20 38.36 23.05 14.39
CA ALA A 20 38.17 24.43 14.84
C ALA A 20 36.92 24.62 15.73
N GLY A 21 35.93 23.73 15.67
CA GLY A 21 34.70 23.80 16.46
C GLY A 21 34.42 22.51 17.22
N GLY A 22 33.96 22.62 18.46
CA GLY A 22 33.43 21.48 19.21
C GLY A 22 32.12 20.99 18.60
N ASP A 23 32.19 20.10 17.60
CA ASP A 23 31.03 19.54 16.90
C ASP A 23 30.21 18.63 17.82
N ALA A 24 29.29 19.21 18.58
CA ALA A 24 28.41 18.50 19.51
C ALA A 24 27.52 17.43 18.83
N THR A 25 27.42 17.43 17.50
CA THR A 25 26.52 16.55 16.73
C THR A 25 27.24 15.52 15.86
N GLY A 26 28.57 15.61 15.73
CA GLY A 26 29.38 14.79 14.81
C GLY A 26 28.99 14.93 13.34
N LEU A 27 28.39 16.07 12.94
CA LEU A 27 27.97 16.32 11.57
C LEU A 27 29.18 16.45 10.62
N ALA A 28 30.23 17.18 11.01
CA ALA A 28 31.43 17.35 10.21
C ALA A 28 32.11 15.99 9.94
N ALA A 29 32.23 15.16 10.97
CA ALA A 29 32.77 13.81 10.85
C ALA A 29 31.94 12.92 9.89
N ARG A 30 30.60 13.00 9.95
CA ARG A 30 29.71 12.26 9.01
C ARG A 30 29.83 12.76 7.58
N ILE A 31 29.95 14.07 7.38
CA ILE A 31 30.15 14.68 6.05
C ILE A 31 31.50 14.25 5.49
N ARG A 32 32.57 14.30 6.29
CA ARG A 32 33.91 13.84 5.90
C ARG A 32 33.86 12.38 5.46
N HIS A 33 33.29 11.52 6.30
CA HIS A 33 33.11 10.11 5.97
C HIS A 33 32.29 9.91 4.68
N ARG A 34 31.26 10.73 4.43
CA ARG A 34 30.50 10.66 3.18
C ARG A 34 31.33 11.06 1.96
N LEU A 35 32.16 12.09 2.06
CA LEU A 35 33.06 12.50 0.98
C LEU A 35 34.15 11.46 0.71
N GLU A 36 34.70 10.84 1.76
CA GLU A 36 35.62 9.70 1.66
C GLU A 36 34.93 8.49 1.02
N ASP A 37 33.68 8.19 1.39
CA ASP A 37 32.89 7.14 0.76
C ASP A 37 32.67 7.41 -0.74
N ILE A 38 32.41 8.66 -1.13
CA ILE A 38 32.30 9.09 -2.53
C ILE A 38 33.63 8.92 -3.28
N SER A 39 34.77 9.23 -2.63
CA SER A 39 36.09 9.11 -3.25
C SER A 39 36.48 7.64 -3.47
N HIS A 40 36.20 6.76 -2.50
CA HIS A 40 36.51 5.34 -2.57
C HIS A 40 35.54 4.54 -3.44
N HIS A 41 34.26 4.95 -3.51
CA HIS A 41 33.20 4.25 -4.25
C HIS A 41 32.68 5.08 -5.43
N SER A 42 33.58 5.60 -6.25
CA SER A 42 33.24 6.53 -7.35
C SER A 42 32.24 5.97 -8.37
N THR A 43 32.17 4.64 -8.56
CA THR A 43 31.19 3.98 -9.44
C THR A 43 29.76 3.99 -8.89
N SER A 44 29.60 4.21 -7.60
CA SER A 44 28.29 4.27 -6.94
C SER A 44 27.62 5.65 -7.07
N TYR A 45 28.36 6.68 -7.47
CA TYR A 45 27.91 8.07 -7.51
C TYR A 45 27.95 8.66 -8.94
N TYR A 46 27.20 9.73 -9.17
CA TYR A 46 27.08 10.38 -10.48
C TYR A 46 27.90 11.67 -10.54
N PHE A 47 29.10 11.58 -11.13
CA PHE A 47 29.95 12.76 -11.31
C PHE A 47 29.59 13.59 -12.56
N GLY A 48 28.90 13.03 -13.55
CA GLY A 48 28.57 13.75 -14.79
C GLY A 48 27.77 15.05 -14.57
N PRO A 49 26.65 15.02 -13.81
CA PRO A 49 25.97 16.25 -13.40
C PRO A 49 26.76 17.11 -12.43
N ALA A 50 27.49 16.51 -11.48
CA ALA A 50 28.32 17.24 -10.53
C ALA A 50 29.46 18.03 -11.21
N ASP A 51 30.04 17.51 -12.31
CA ASP A 51 31.05 18.18 -13.12
C ASP A 51 30.54 19.54 -13.64
N ARG A 52 29.23 19.69 -13.82
CA ARG A 52 28.61 20.94 -14.28
C ARG A 52 28.54 22.01 -13.20
N LEU A 53 28.73 21.65 -11.93
CA LEU A 53 28.86 22.60 -10.82
C LEU A 53 30.26 23.21 -10.75
N VAL A 54 31.28 22.53 -11.27
CA VAL A 54 32.68 22.98 -11.18
C VAL A 54 32.89 24.40 -11.71
N PRO A 55 32.33 24.84 -12.86
CA PRO A 55 32.49 26.22 -13.34
C PRO A 55 31.89 27.29 -12.41
N TRP A 56 30.96 26.91 -11.54
CA TRP A 56 30.37 27.82 -10.55
C TRP A 56 31.21 27.91 -9.28
N VAL A 57 31.75 26.77 -8.88
CA VAL A 57 32.40 26.55 -7.59
C VAL A 57 33.89 26.75 -7.63
N ALA A 58 34.55 26.47 -8.75
CA ALA A 58 35.99 26.56 -8.86
C ALA A 58 36.37 26.93 -10.30
N PRO A 59 36.18 28.22 -10.66
CA PRO A 59 36.37 28.67 -12.03
C PRO A 59 37.86 28.75 -12.41
N ASP A 60 38.21 28.21 -13.59
CA ASP A 60 39.58 28.23 -14.13
C ASP A 60 40.11 29.67 -14.39
N HIS A 61 39.22 30.65 -14.54
CA HIS A 61 39.53 32.07 -14.66
C HIS A 61 38.55 32.93 -13.83
N PRO A 62 38.98 34.05 -13.24
CA PRO A 62 38.07 35.02 -12.62
C PRO A 62 37.20 35.64 -13.72
N ALA A 63 36.05 35.02 -14.00
CA ALA A 63 35.08 35.57 -14.93
C ALA A 63 34.62 36.96 -14.42
N PRO A 64 34.56 37.99 -15.28
CA PRO A 64 34.41 39.36 -14.82
C PRO A 64 33.06 39.69 -14.19
N GLU A 65 32.00 38.88 -14.37
CA GLU A 65 30.71 39.15 -13.72
C GLU A 65 29.90 37.85 -13.43
N PRO A 66 29.26 37.73 -12.25
CA PRO A 66 28.34 36.63 -11.94
C PRO A 66 27.17 36.53 -12.93
N ALA A 67 26.76 37.66 -13.53
CA ALA A 67 25.70 37.73 -14.55
C ALA A 67 26.07 37.02 -15.86
N LEU A 68 27.35 36.87 -16.20
CA LEU A 68 27.74 36.10 -17.39
C LEU A 68 27.59 34.59 -17.16
N ARG A 69 27.70 34.14 -15.90
CA ARG A 69 27.52 32.73 -15.53
C ARG A 69 26.06 32.28 -15.65
N SER A 70 25.09 33.18 -15.52
CA SER A 70 23.66 32.85 -15.74
C SER A 70 23.33 32.46 -17.19
N THR A 71 24.23 32.70 -18.13
CA THR A 71 24.07 32.33 -19.55
C THR A 71 24.46 30.86 -19.83
N ILE A 72 25.07 30.17 -18.87
CA ILE A 72 25.43 28.75 -18.98
C ILE A 72 24.18 27.90 -18.69
N LEU A 73 23.23 27.91 -19.62
CA LEU A 73 22.11 26.98 -19.63
C LEU A 73 22.56 25.69 -20.32
N THR A 74 22.68 24.61 -19.55
CA THR A 74 22.85 23.27 -20.13
C THR A 74 21.60 22.45 -19.84
N SER A 75 21.35 21.40 -20.62
CA SER A 75 20.27 20.45 -20.34
C SER A 75 20.40 19.81 -18.95
N VAL A 76 21.62 19.76 -18.42
CA VAL A 76 21.98 19.15 -17.13
C VAL A 76 21.97 20.15 -15.97
N LEU A 77 22.40 21.41 -16.17
CA LEU A 77 22.42 22.45 -15.14
C LEU A 77 21.54 23.63 -15.55
N THR A 78 20.51 23.91 -14.75
CA THR A 78 19.60 25.04 -14.94
C THR A 78 19.72 26.04 -13.77
N PRO A 79 20.49 27.12 -13.92
CA PRO A 79 20.43 28.24 -12.99
C PRO A 79 19.09 29.00 -13.05
N VAL A 80 18.53 29.34 -11.88
CA VAL A 80 17.34 30.18 -11.66
C VAL A 80 17.74 31.32 -10.72
N TRP A 81 18.47 32.28 -11.27
CA TRP A 81 18.88 33.49 -10.56
C TRP A 81 17.78 34.54 -10.68
N GLU A 82 17.07 34.77 -9.59
CA GLU A 82 15.93 35.68 -9.55
C GLU A 82 15.95 36.40 -8.19
N PRO A 83 16.11 37.73 -8.14
CA PRO A 83 16.12 38.48 -6.89
C PRO A 83 14.79 38.39 -6.13
N ASP A 84 13.67 38.35 -6.84
CA ASP A 84 12.36 38.16 -6.21
C ASP A 84 12.18 36.71 -5.74
N ARG A 85 12.10 36.53 -4.42
CA ARG A 85 11.90 35.22 -3.77
C ARG A 85 10.61 34.55 -4.24
N GLN A 86 9.53 35.30 -4.49
CA GLN A 86 8.26 34.70 -4.89
C GLN A 86 8.29 34.22 -6.34
N ALA A 87 8.81 35.02 -7.27
CA ALA A 87 9.03 34.62 -8.66
C ALA A 87 9.98 33.41 -8.76
N ARG A 88 11.09 33.43 -8.00
CA ARG A 88 12.04 32.33 -7.93
C ARG A 88 11.37 31.01 -7.54
N ARG A 89 10.65 31.02 -6.41
CA ARG A 89 9.93 29.86 -5.89
C ARG A 89 8.88 29.37 -6.87
N THR A 90 8.13 30.29 -7.50
CA THR A 90 7.12 29.94 -8.51
C THR A 90 7.75 29.18 -9.68
N ARG A 91 8.92 29.64 -10.16
CA ARG A 91 9.67 28.98 -11.23
C ARG A 91 10.21 27.63 -10.80
N LEU A 92 10.75 27.50 -9.59
CA LEU A 92 11.20 26.21 -9.04
C LEU A 92 10.03 25.22 -8.93
N CYS A 93 8.88 25.65 -8.41
CA CYS A 93 7.68 24.82 -8.30
C CYS A 93 7.13 24.38 -9.66
N ALA A 94 7.21 25.23 -10.68
CA ALA A 94 6.85 24.87 -12.05
C ALA A 94 7.76 23.76 -12.59
N ILE A 95 9.08 23.90 -12.41
CA ILE A 95 10.05 22.88 -12.82
C ILE A 95 9.81 21.56 -12.06
N MET A 96 9.59 21.62 -10.75
CA MET A 96 9.25 20.45 -9.94
C MET A 96 7.99 19.75 -10.45
N THR A 97 6.95 20.52 -10.77
CA THR A 97 5.68 19.97 -11.28
C THR A 97 5.89 19.24 -12.61
N GLU A 98 6.68 19.79 -13.52
CA GLU A 98 7.04 19.14 -14.78
C GLU A 98 7.86 17.86 -14.57
N LEU A 99 8.81 17.87 -13.63
CA LEU A 99 9.58 16.67 -13.27
C LEU A 99 8.68 15.58 -12.67
N VAL A 100 7.74 15.94 -11.79
CA VAL A 100 6.77 15.00 -11.22
C VAL A 100 5.85 14.41 -12.29
N LYS A 101 5.36 15.22 -13.24
CA LYS A 101 4.57 14.74 -14.39
C LYS A 101 5.38 13.80 -15.29
N ALA A 102 6.67 14.07 -15.47
CA ALA A 102 7.60 13.20 -16.18
C ALA A 102 8.03 11.96 -15.38
N ASN A 103 7.40 11.70 -14.23
CA ASN A 103 7.65 10.58 -13.34
C ASN A 103 9.08 10.52 -12.77
N LYS A 104 9.77 11.66 -12.72
CA LYS A 104 11.14 11.79 -12.21
C LYS A 104 11.17 11.86 -10.69
N ARG A 105 12.21 11.27 -10.10
CA ARG A 105 12.50 11.38 -8.66
C ARG A 105 13.34 12.62 -8.39
N VAL A 106 12.85 13.46 -7.49
CA VAL A 106 13.39 14.79 -7.21
C VAL A 106 13.85 14.86 -5.77
N LEU A 107 15.07 15.32 -5.57
CA LEU A 107 15.57 15.77 -4.27
C LEU A 107 15.41 17.29 -4.21
N LEU A 108 14.62 17.79 -3.26
CA LEU A 108 14.49 19.21 -2.97
C LEU A 108 15.31 19.51 -1.71
N ILE A 109 16.29 20.40 -1.83
CA ILE A 109 17.09 20.89 -0.71
C ILE A 109 16.97 22.40 -0.56
N ALA A 110 17.18 22.85 0.67
CA ALA A 110 17.25 24.25 1.07
C ALA A 110 18.28 24.41 2.19
N PRO A 111 18.78 25.63 2.44
CA PRO A 111 19.74 25.90 3.50
C PRO A 111 19.19 25.64 4.89
N ASP A 112 17.92 25.94 5.15
CA ASP A 112 17.30 25.82 6.47
C ASP A 112 15.87 25.25 6.39
N ASN A 113 15.36 24.80 7.54
CA ASN A 113 14.03 24.18 7.64
C ASN A 113 12.88 25.11 7.24
N ARG A 114 12.98 26.41 7.51
CA ARG A 114 11.90 27.37 7.18
C ARG A 114 11.83 27.60 5.68
N THR A 115 12.96 27.86 5.03
CA THR A 115 13.03 28.02 3.56
C THR A 115 12.52 26.76 2.85
N LEU A 116 12.86 25.58 3.39
CA LEU A 116 12.38 24.31 2.87
C LEU A 116 10.86 24.15 2.99
N ASP A 117 10.29 24.47 4.15
CA ASP A 117 8.86 24.35 4.39
C ASP A 117 8.04 25.33 3.53
N GLU A 118 8.50 26.57 3.39
CA GLU A 118 7.87 27.57 2.52
C GLU A 118 7.90 27.14 1.04
N THR A 119 9.00 26.53 0.60
CA THR A 119 9.16 26.00 -0.76
C THR A 119 8.32 24.76 -0.98
N LEU A 120 8.25 23.87 0.02
CA LEU A 120 7.41 22.68 -0.01
C LEU A 120 5.92 23.04 -0.02
N LEU A 121 5.53 24.10 0.70
CA LEU A 121 4.17 24.62 0.70
C LEU A 121 3.78 25.14 -0.68
N ALA A 122 4.62 25.97 -1.30
CA ALA A 122 4.38 26.47 -2.65
C ALA A 122 4.33 25.32 -3.68
N SER A 123 5.20 24.33 -3.50
CA SER A 123 5.24 23.10 -4.30
C SER A 123 3.94 22.30 -4.18
N ALA A 124 3.41 22.14 -2.97
CA ALA A 124 2.14 21.47 -2.73
C ALA A 124 0.96 22.25 -3.34
N LYS A 125 0.95 23.59 -3.28
CA LYS A 125 -0.04 24.44 -3.95
C LYS A 125 0.03 24.29 -5.47
N ALA A 126 1.23 24.29 -6.04
CA ALA A 126 1.45 24.14 -7.48
C ALA A 126 0.97 22.77 -7.99
N LEU A 127 1.32 21.68 -7.30
CA LEU A 127 0.84 20.33 -7.62
C LEU A 127 -0.69 20.23 -7.52
N ARG A 128 -1.29 20.79 -6.46
CA ARG A 128 -2.75 20.85 -6.31
C ARG A 128 -3.40 21.62 -7.46
N GLY A 129 -2.85 22.76 -7.85
CA GLY A 129 -3.31 23.56 -8.99
C GLY A 129 -3.19 22.82 -10.33
N ALA A 130 -2.21 21.92 -10.47
CA ALA A 130 -2.04 21.04 -11.62
C ALA A 130 -2.93 19.78 -11.58
N GLY A 131 -3.84 19.64 -10.61
CA GLY A 131 -4.72 18.48 -10.47
C GLY A 131 -4.04 17.23 -9.88
N LEU A 132 -2.84 17.36 -9.32
CA LEU A 132 -2.06 16.25 -8.78
C LEU A 132 -2.27 16.08 -7.27
N GLN A 133 -2.34 14.82 -6.82
CA GLN A 133 -2.43 14.49 -5.38
C GLN A 133 -1.07 14.67 -4.69
N TYR A 134 -0.76 15.90 -4.26
CA TYR A 134 0.53 16.27 -3.66
C TYR A 134 0.97 15.36 -2.50
N ARG A 135 0.05 14.87 -1.66
CA ARG A 135 0.35 13.96 -0.52
C ARG A 135 1.00 12.64 -0.95
N SER A 136 0.66 12.15 -2.14
CA SER A 136 1.23 10.91 -2.68
C SER A 136 2.66 11.11 -3.15
N PHE A 137 2.98 12.30 -3.68
CA PHE A 137 4.26 12.62 -4.29
C PHE A 137 5.29 13.20 -3.32
N LEU A 138 4.87 14.13 -2.46
CA LEU A 138 5.74 14.91 -1.58
C LEU A 138 5.98 14.19 -0.25
N CYS A 139 7.22 14.26 0.23
CA CYS A 139 7.63 13.81 1.56
C CYS A 139 8.67 14.78 2.13
N ARG A 140 8.40 15.35 3.30
CA ARG A 140 9.37 16.12 4.09
C ARG A 140 10.10 15.16 5.01
N TYR A 141 11.43 15.07 4.91
CA TYR A 141 12.19 14.11 5.73
C TYR A 141 12.17 14.47 7.22
N GLU A 142 12.34 15.75 7.54
CA GLU A 142 12.37 16.26 8.91
C GLU A 142 10.98 16.77 9.35
N PRO A 143 10.74 16.93 10.66
CA PRO A 143 9.55 17.62 11.12
C PRO A 143 9.53 19.07 10.60
N PRO A 144 8.40 19.54 10.03
CA PRO A 144 8.30 20.90 9.56
C PRO A 144 8.25 21.89 10.73
N THR A 145 8.91 23.03 10.56
CA THR A 145 8.80 24.22 11.41
C THR A 145 7.45 24.90 11.19
N ILE A 146 7.00 25.00 9.93
CA ILE A 146 5.69 25.53 9.57
C ILE A 146 4.67 24.38 9.57
N ALA A 147 3.79 24.34 10.56
CA ALA A 147 2.86 23.21 10.71
C ALA A 147 1.73 23.22 9.67
N HIS A 148 1.07 24.38 9.49
CA HIS A 148 -0.10 24.53 8.63
C HIS A 148 -0.13 25.94 8.03
N GLU A 149 -0.33 26.04 6.72
CA GLU A 149 -0.51 27.33 6.05
C GLU A 149 -1.29 27.15 4.74
N GLY A 150 -2.13 28.11 4.38
CA GLY A 150 -2.82 28.13 3.08
C GLY A 150 -3.67 26.88 2.77
N GLY A 151 -4.28 26.26 3.79
CA GLY A 151 -5.10 25.05 3.64
C GLY A 151 -4.28 23.77 3.31
N ILE A 152 -2.98 23.79 3.62
CA ILE A 152 -2.09 22.63 3.51
C ILE A 152 -1.48 22.36 4.88
N ASN A 153 -1.63 21.13 5.34
CA ASN A 153 -0.99 20.63 6.55
C ASN A 153 0.36 20.00 6.19
N LEU A 154 1.47 20.64 6.55
CA LEU A 154 2.81 20.09 6.28
C LEU A 154 3.16 18.95 7.24
N ARG A 155 2.55 18.87 8.43
CA ARG A 155 2.79 17.75 9.37
C ARG A 155 2.41 16.41 8.77
N GLU A 156 1.34 16.36 7.97
CA GLU A 156 0.93 15.17 7.22
C GLU A 156 1.89 14.80 6.09
N LEU A 157 2.73 15.75 5.65
CA LEU A 157 3.78 15.49 4.66
C LEU A 157 5.09 15.03 5.30
N SER A 158 5.20 15.08 6.63
CA SER A 158 6.39 14.61 7.33
C SER A 158 6.56 13.10 7.17
N PHE A 159 7.82 12.67 7.07
CA PHE A 159 8.17 11.29 6.85
C PHE A 159 7.60 10.38 7.93
N ASP A 160 7.76 10.74 9.20
CA ASP A 160 7.27 9.91 10.32
C ASP A 160 5.73 9.87 10.35
N ALA A 161 5.03 10.96 10.02
CA ALA A 161 3.56 10.93 9.93
C ALA A 161 3.07 10.05 8.78
N GLN A 162 3.71 10.13 7.60
CA GLN A 162 3.30 9.31 6.46
C GLN A 162 3.65 7.83 6.67
N VAL A 163 4.77 7.51 7.29
CA VAL A 163 5.14 6.14 7.68
C VAL A 163 4.13 5.61 8.71
N SER A 164 3.80 6.39 9.73
CA SER A 164 2.82 5.99 10.75
C SER A 164 1.43 5.76 10.14
N ALA A 165 1.00 6.63 9.22
CA ALA A 165 -0.26 6.46 8.50
C ALA A 165 -0.25 5.22 7.59
N PHE A 166 0.87 4.95 6.92
CA PHE A 166 1.05 3.76 6.08
C PHE A 166 0.99 2.47 6.92
N LEU A 167 1.75 2.41 8.01
CA LEU A 167 1.74 1.28 8.94
C LEU A 167 0.38 1.10 9.59
N GLY A 168 -0.26 2.19 10.03
CA GLY A 168 -1.61 2.14 10.60
C GLY A 168 -2.64 1.59 9.62
N LYS A 169 -2.59 2.01 8.35
CA LYS A 169 -3.46 1.46 7.30
C LYS A 169 -3.19 -0.03 7.08
N SER A 170 -1.93 -0.41 6.93
CA SER A 170 -1.55 -1.80 6.69
C SER A 170 -1.93 -2.73 7.85
N GLN A 171 -1.75 -2.27 9.10
CA GLN A 171 -2.22 -2.98 10.29
C GLN A 171 -3.75 -3.11 10.30
N SER A 172 -4.49 -2.07 9.91
CA SER A 172 -5.95 -2.12 9.84
C SER A 172 -6.43 -3.09 8.75
N ASP A 173 -5.77 -3.10 7.59
CA ASP A 173 -6.06 -4.01 6.49
C ASP A 173 -5.77 -5.47 6.89
N LYS A 174 -4.64 -5.71 7.57
CA LYS A 174 -4.30 -7.03 8.16
C LYS A 174 -5.31 -7.46 9.22
N ALA A 175 -5.75 -6.55 10.09
CA ALA A 175 -6.76 -6.86 11.10
C ALA A 175 -8.11 -7.21 10.46
N GLY A 176 -8.52 -6.48 9.41
CA GLY A 176 -9.70 -6.80 8.61
C GLY A 176 -9.59 -8.15 7.94
N LEU A 177 -8.45 -8.44 7.30
CA LEU A 177 -8.18 -9.71 6.66
C LEU A 177 -8.15 -10.88 7.65
N ARG A 178 -7.59 -10.67 8.85
CA ARG A 178 -7.62 -11.67 9.93
C ARG A 178 -9.05 -11.98 10.36
N ARG A 179 -9.91 -10.97 10.57
CA ARG A 179 -11.33 -11.18 10.92
C ARG A 179 -12.07 -11.98 9.85
N LYS A 180 -11.88 -11.61 8.57
CA LYS A 180 -12.46 -12.32 7.42
C LYS A 180 -12.00 -13.77 7.35
N LEU A 181 -10.70 -14.02 7.51
CA LEU A 181 -10.14 -15.37 7.51
C LEU A 181 -10.71 -16.20 8.68
N THR A 182 -10.74 -15.65 9.90
CA THR A 182 -11.31 -16.32 11.07
C THR A 182 -12.76 -16.69 10.80
N ARG A 183 -13.58 -15.75 10.32
CA ARG A 183 -14.99 -15.99 10.01
C ARG A 183 -15.20 -17.06 8.93
N TYR A 184 -14.39 -17.04 7.87
CA TYR A 184 -14.42 -18.07 6.84
C TYR A 184 -14.12 -19.48 7.42
N LEU A 185 -13.10 -19.58 8.28
CA LEU A 185 -12.71 -20.84 8.91
C LEU A 185 -13.76 -21.33 9.92
N GLU A 186 -14.51 -20.43 10.56
CA GLU A 186 -15.64 -20.78 11.43
C GLU A 186 -16.86 -21.28 10.65
N LEU A 187 -17.22 -20.62 9.55
CA LEU A 187 -18.41 -20.97 8.76
C LEU A 187 -18.23 -22.27 7.97
N ALA A 188 -17.02 -22.56 7.48
CA ALA A 188 -16.75 -23.75 6.68
C ALA A 188 -17.20 -25.09 7.33
N PRO A 189 -16.83 -25.42 8.58
CA PRO A 189 -17.29 -26.67 9.21
C PRO A 189 -18.79 -26.66 9.51
N ILE A 190 -19.36 -25.52 9.89
CA ILE A 190 -20.80 -25.39 10.20
C ILE A 190 -21.63 -25.69 8.94
N LEU A 191 -21.28 -25.06 7.82
CA LEU A 191 -21.99 -25.26 6.56
C LEU A 191 -21.81 -26.68 6.02
N ARG A 192 -20.63 -27.28 6.18
CA ARG A 192 -20.40 -28.69 5.81
C ARG A 192 -21.30 -29.63 6.61
N TYR A 193 -21.36 -29.46 7.94
CA TYR A 193 -22.22 -30.25 8.80
C TYR A 193 -23.70 -30.09 8.43
N LYS A 194 -24.17 -28.85 8.26
CA LYS A 194 -25.56 -28.59 7.88
C LYS A 194 -25.90 -29.12 6.48
N ALA A 195 -24.97 -29.10 5.54
CA ALA A 195 -25.17 -29.68 4.20
C ALA A 195 -25.29 -31.21 4.25
N GLU A 196 -24.52 -31.87 5.12
CA GLU A 196 -24.64 -33.32 5.36
C GLU A 196 -26.01 -33.66 5.95
N LYS A 197 -26.46 -32.90 6.94
CA LYS A 197 -27.81 -33.05 7.53
C LYS A 197 -28.94 -32.76 6.56
N GLN A 198 -28.75 -31.80 5.65
CA GLN A 198 -29.71 -31.55 4.58
C GLN A 198 -29.82 -32.74 3.63
N LYS A 199 -28.70 -33.39 3.30
CA LYS A 199 -28.70 -34.60 2.49
C LYS A 199 -29.44 -35.74 3.19
N ASP A 200 -29.16 -35.97 4.47
CA ASP A 200 -29.87 -36.97 5.28
C ASP A 200 -31.39 -36.69 5.30
N LEU A 201 -31.77 -35.42 5.46
CA LEU A 201 -33.17 -35.00 5.44
C LEU A 201 -33.85 -35.28 4.09
N ASP A 202 -33.15 -35.00 2.99
CA ASP A 202 -33.68 -35.24 1.64
C ASP A 202 -33.83 -36.74 1.35
N GLU A 203 -32.90 -37.57 1.84
CA GLU A 203 -33.00 -39.04 1.78
C GLU A 203 -34.22 -39.55 2.56
N VAL A 204 -34.45 -39.06 3.79
CA VAL A 204 -35.61 -39.46 4.60
C VAL A 204 -36.93 -38.96 3.99
N ARG A 205 -36.98 -37.74 3.43
CA ARG A 205 -38.15 -37.24 2.69
C ARG A 205 -38.45 -38.07 1.45
N HIS A 206 -37.41 -38.55 0.76
CA HIS A 206 -37.61 -39.48 -0.35
C HIS A 206 -38.22 -40.80 0.15
N LEU A 207 -37.78 -41.34 1.28
CA LEU A 207 -38.38 -42.53 1.88
C LEU A 207 -39.85 -42.29 2.25
N GLU A 208 -40.16 -41.17 2.90
CA GLU A 208 -41.54 -40.76 3.22
C GLU A 208 -42.42 -40.75 1.96
N TRP A 209 -41.96 -40.11 0.88
CA TRP A 209 -42.68 -40.07 -0.39
C TRP A 209 -42.90 -41.46 -0.99
N ARG A 210 -41.90 -42.35 -0.91
CA ARG A 210 -42.02 -43.74 -1.38
C ARG A 210 -43.04 -44.52 -0.57
N LEU A 211 -43.04 -44.38 0.75
CA LEU A 211 -43.99 -45.03 1.66
C LEU A 211 -45.42 -44.55 1.42
N LEU A 212 -45.62 -43.24 1.28
CA LEU A 212 -46.92 -42.66 0.95
C LEU A 212 -47.45 -43.16 -0.41
N SER A 213 -46.57 -43.26 -1.40
CA SER A 213 -46.94 -43.79 -2.73
C SER A 213 -47.33 -45.27 -2.67
N ALA A 214 -46.52 -46.10 -1.99
CA ALA A 214 -46.82 -47.52 -1.79
C ALA A 214 -48.13 -47.72 -1.01
N MET A 215 -48.36 -46.94 0.04
CA MET A 215 -49.60 -46.96 0.81
C MET A 215 -50.81 -46.60 -0.07
N GLY A 216 -50.69 -45.59 -0.93
CA GLY A 216 -51.73 -45.22 -1.90
C GLY A 216 -52.05 -46.36 -2.88
N ASP A 217 -51.01 -47.05 -3.37
CA ASP A 217 -51.17 -48.22 -4.24
C ASP A 217 -51.90 -49.36 -3.53
N VAL A 218 -51.48 -49.71 -2.31
CA VAL A 218 -52.13 -50.76 -1.50
C VAL A 218 -53.58 -50.41 -1.21
N GLN A 219 -53.86 -49.15 -0.85
CA GLN A 219 -55.21 -48.68 -0.59
C GLN A 219 -56.10 -48.75 -1.84
N SER A 220 -55.55 -48.44 -3.02
CA SER A 220 -56.28 -48.59 -4.28
C SER A 220 -56.59 -50.06 -4.61
N ARG A 221 -55.70 -50.99 -4.26
CA ARG A 221 -55.90 -52.44 -4.44
C ARG A 221 -56.98 -52.98 -3.50
N ILE A 222 -56.94 -52.57 -2.22
CA ILE A 222 -57.99 -52.91 -1.23
C ILE A 222 -59.34 -52.43 -1.77
N HIS A 223 -59.44 -51.16 -2.17
CA HIS A 223 -60.70 -50.58 -2.65
C HIS A 223 -61.25 -51.32 -3.88
N ARG A 224 -60.39 -51.69 -4.84
CA ARG A 224 -60.79 -52.48 -6.02
C ARG A 224 -61.30 -53.87 -5.65
N LEU A 225 -60.66 -54.54 -4.70
CA LEU A 225 -61.08 -55.87 -4.23
C LEU A 225 -62.42 -55.78 -3.48
N GLU A 226 -62.60 -54.78 -2.62
CA GLU A 226 -63.86 -54.52 -1.91
C GLU A 226 -65.02 -54.22 -2.87
N GLU A 227 -64.80 -53.37 -3.88
CA GLU A 227 -65.81 -53.06 -4.91
C GLU A 227 -66.20 -54.32 -5.69
N THR A 228 -65.22 -55.16 -6.01
CA THR A 228 -65.44 -56.43 -6.73
C THR A 228 -66.20 -57.43 -5.86
N LEU A 229 -65.88 -57.52 -4.56
CA LEU A 229 -66.60 -58.37 -3.60
C LEU A 229 -68.05 -57.92 -3.43
N ALA A 230 -68.31 -56.61 -3.30
CA ALA A 230 -69.65 -56.05 -3.16
C ALA A 230 -70.53 -56.30 -4.39
N ARG A 231 -69.93 -56.36 -5.58
CA ARG A 231 -70.62 -56.64 -6.85
C ARG A 231 -70.59 -58.11 -7.25
N TYR A 232 -69.93 -58.99 -6.49
CA TYR A 232 -69.64 -60.35 -6.93
C TYR A 232 -70.91 -61.16 -7.25
N GLU A 233 -71.97 -61.01 -6.45
CA GLU A 233 -73.23 -61.72 -6.63
C GLU A 233 -74.04 -61.23 -7.84
N SER A 234 -73.87 -59.96 -8.23
CA SER A 234 -74.55 -59.36 -9.38
C SER A 234 -73.83 -59.59 -10.72
N LEU A 235 -72.65 -60.23 -10.70
CA LEU A 235 -71.92 -60.59 -11.92
C LEU A 235 -72.55 -61.78 -12.64
N ALA A 236 -72.46 -61.76 -13.98
CA ALA A 236 -72.87 -62.87 -14.84
C ALA A 236 -72.09 -64.17 -14.47
N ILE A 237 -72.77 -65.32 -14.54
CA ILE A 237 -72.23 -66.62 -14.12
C ILE A 237 -70.92 -66.97 -14.83
N TRP A 238 -70.81 -66.67 -16.13
CA TRP A 238 -69.59 -66.89 -16.91
C TRP A 238 -68.39 -66.04 -16.41
N HIS A 239 -68.63 -64.81 -15.94
CA HIS A 239 -67.58 -63.98 -15.35
C HIS A 239 -67.09 -64.53 -14.00
N ARG A 240 -68.02 -65.04 -13.17
CA ARG A 240 -67.66 -65.70 -11.89
C ARG A 240 -66.83 -66.97 -12.09
N LEU A 241 -67.21 -67.80 -13.07
CA LEU A 241 -66.43 -68.99 -13.44
C LEU A 241 -65.03 -68.61 -13.95
N GLY A 242 -64.92 -67.56 -14.78
CA GLY A 242 -63.63 -67.05 -15.25
C GLY A 242 -62.73 -66.56 -14.10
N MET A 243 -63.29 -65.86 -13.12
CA MET A 243 -62.56 -65.41 -11.93
C MET A 243 -62.10 -66.58 -11.05
N GLN A 244 -62.87 -67.66 -10.94
CA GLN A 244 -62.45 -68.87 -10.23
C GLN A 244 -61.27 -69.58 -10.90
N VAL A 245 -61.20 -69.60 -12.24
CA VAL A 245 -60.06 -70.20 -12.99
C VAL A 245 -58.76 -69.41 -12.78
N VAL A 246 -58.86 -68.08 -12.60
CA VAL A 246 -57.72 -67.19 -12.30
C VAL A 246 -57.35 -67.22 -10.80
N GLY A 247 -58.01 -68.07 -9.99
CA GLY A 247 -57.75 -68.19 -8.55
C GLY A 247 -58.35 -67.06 -7.71
N SER A 248 -59.23 -66.24 -8.29
CA SER A 248 -59.88 -65.11 -7.66
C SER A 248 -61.27 -65.50 -7.13
N ASN A 249 -61.31 -66.35 -6.11
CA ASN A 249 -62.54 -66.72 -5.42
C ASN A 249 -62.82 -65.76 -4.24
N VAL A 250 -64.03 -65.77 -3.70
CA VAL A 250 -64.43 -64.86 -2.60
C VAL A 250 -63.50 -65.00 -1.37
N GLY A 251 -63.07 -66.22 -1.04
CA GLY A 251 -62.16 -66.48 0.07
C GLY A 251 -60.74 -65.94 -0.16
N THR A 252 -60.18 -66.13 -1.35
CA THR A 252 -58.84 -65.63 -1.71
C THR A 252 -58.83 -64.12 -1.87
N MET A 253 -59.93 -63.50 -2.31
CA MET A 253 -60.09 -62.04 -2.30
C MET A 253 -60.12 -61.47 -0.89
N GLN A 254 -60.86 -62.10 0.04
CA GLN A 254 -60.88 -61.70 1.45
C GLN A 254 -59.51 -61.87 2.12
N GLU A 255 -58.79 -62.95 1.80
CA GLU A 255 -57.45 -63.18 2.29
C GLU A 255 -56.44 -62.17 1.74
N ASN A 256 -56.53 -61.81 0.45
CA ASN A 256 -55.73 -60.75 -0.16
C ASN A 256 -56.04 -59.37 0.44
N CYS A 257 -57.31 -59.05 0.76
CA CYS A 257 -57.64 -57.82 1.48
C CYS A 257 -56.94 -57.76 2.84
N ARG A 258 -57.00 -58.85 3.62
CA ARG A 258 -56.30 -58.92 4.92
C ARG A 258 -54.79 -58.77 4.79
N LEU A 259 -54.18 -59.39 3.78
CA LEU A 259 -52.75 -59.24 3.50
C LEU A 259 -52.39 -57.79 3.18
N TYR A 260 -53.18 -57.12 2.34
CA TYR A 260 -52.97 -55.71 2.03
C TYR A 260 -53.22 -54.78 3.22
N GLU A 261 -54.16 -55.11 4.11
CA GLU A 261 -54.39 -54.37 5.35
C GLU A 261 -53.20 -54.49 6.31
N VAL A 262 -52.59 -55.66 6.42
CA VAL A 262 -51.35 -55.85 7.19
C VAL A 262 -50.21 -55.03 6.58
N GLN A 263 -50.00 -55.10 5.26
CA GLN A 263 -48.99 -54.28 4.58
C GLN A 263 -49.22 -52.77 4.76
N LYS A 264 -50.49 -52.33 4.76
CA LYS A 264 -50.85 -50.94 5.05
C LYS A 264 -50.43 -50.52 6.47
N GLN A 265 -50.62 -51.38 7.46
CA GLN A 265 -50.20 -51.12 8.85
C GLN A 265 -48.67 -51.06 8.97
N GLU A 266 -47.94 -51.93 8.27
CA GLU A 266 -46.47 -51.89 8.20
C GLU A 266 -45.98 -50.56 7.62
N TYR A 267 -46.55 -50.10 6.50
CA TYR A 267 -46.20 -48.79 5.92
C TYR A 267 -46.52 -47.61 6.84
N LEU A 268 -47.60 -47.68 7.62
CA LEU A 268 -47.93 -46.63 8.59
C LEU A 268 -46.89 -46.55 9.71
N GLN A 269 -46.43 -47.69 10.23
CA GLN A 269 -45.37 -47.73 11.25
C GLN A 269 -44.05 -47.17 10.71
N GLU A 270 -43.65 -47.54 9.49
CA GLU A 270 -42.45 -46.99 8.85
C GLU A 270 -42.56 -45.48 8.59
N LEU A 271 -43.76 -45.00 8.23
CA LEU A 271 -44.02 -43.58 8.01
C LEU A 271 -43.89 -42.77 9.31
N GLU A 272 -44.39 -43.29 10.44
CA GLU A 272 -44.22 -42.64 11.74
C GLU A 272 -42.75 -42.47 12.12
N VAL A 273 -41.93 -43.50 11.89
CA VAL A 273 -40.48 -43.45 12.11
C VAL A 273 -39.81 -42.42 11.19
N ALA A 274 -40.17 -42.41 9.90
CA ALA A 274 -39.64 -41.44 8.95
C ALA A 274 -40.01 -39.99 9.35
N GLN A 275 -41.26 -39.78 9.75
CA GLN A 275 -41.77 -38.46 10.18
C GLN A 275 -41.09 -37.97 11.45
N ALA A 276 -40.86 -38.85 12.43
CA ALA A 276 -40.09 -38.53 13.63
C ALA A 276 -38.66 -38.10 13.26
N ARG A 277 -38.02 -38.84 12.36
CA ARG A 277 -36.65 -38.53 11.91
C ARG A 277 -36.57 -37.21 11.14
N ILE A 278 -37.58 -36.88 10.31
CA ILE A 278 -37.68 -35.57 9.64
C ILE A 278 -37.75 -34.43 10.67
N ASN A 279 -38.53 -34.62 11.74
CA ASN A 279 -38.68 -33.59 12.78
C ASN A 279 -37.38 -33.36 13.56
N GLU A 280 -36.55 -34.39 13.74
CA GLU A 280 -35.21 -34.27 14.32
C GLU A 280 -34.21 -33.58 13.37
N LEU A 281 -34.19 -33.97 12.09
CA LEU A 281 -33.20 -33.49 11.12
C LEU A 281 -33.49 -32.06 10.64
N LYS A 282 -34.76 -31.64 10.61
CA LYS A 282 -35.18 -30.31 10.14
C LYS A 282 -34.47 -29.14 10.85
N PRO A 283 -34.37 -29.09 12.20
CA PRO A 283 -33.62 -28.04 12.88
C PRO A 283 -32.10 -28.16 12.70
N GLU A 284 -31.56 -29.38 12.59
CA GLU A 284 -30.11 -29.60 12.39
C GLU A 284 -29.65 -29.17 10.99
N ALA A 285 -30.46 -29.42 9.97
CA ALA A 285 -30.21 -29.06 8.58
C ALA A 285 -30.47 -27.57 8.28
N TYR A 286 -31.13 -26.85 9.19
CA TYR A 286 -31.51 -25.46 8.96
C TYR A 286 -30.28 -24.55 8.87
N VAL A 287 -30.08 -23.95 7.70
CA VAL A 287 -29.06 -22.91 7.46
C VAL A 287 -29.75 -21.55 7.45
N GLU A 288 -29.22 -20.61 8.24
CA GLU A 288 -29.72 -19.24 8.20
C GLU A 288 -29.49 -18.64 6.80
N PRO A 289 -30.44 -17.88 6.24
CA PRO A 289 -30.35 -17.36 4.87
C PRO A 289 -29.10 -16.52 4.59
N GLU A 290 -28.53 -15.88 5.61
CA GLU A 290 -27.36 -15.00 5.52
C GLU A 290 -26.03 -15.75 5.54
N MET A 291 -25.97 -16.95 6.12
CA MET A 291 -24.70 -17.68 6.31
C MET A 291 -24.08 -18.15 4.98
N ARG A 292 -24.90 -18.59 4.02
CA ARG A 292 -24.42 -19.04 2.70
C ARG A 292 -23.83 -17.90 1.87
N PRO A 293 -24.53 -16.77 1.64
CA PRO A 293 -23.96 -15.67 0.87
C PRO A 293 -22.73 -15.09 1.57
N GLU A 294 -22.72 -14.95 2.90
CA GLU A 294 -21.53 -14.50 3.64
C GLU A 294 -20.33 -15.43 3.40
N TYR A 295 -20.53 -16.75 3.47
CA TYR A 295 -19.47 -17.72 3.21
C TYR A 295 -18.96 -17.66 1.77
N ASP A 296 -19.87 -17.56 0.79
CA ASP A 296 -19.49 -17.50 -0.62
C ASP A 296 -18.71 -16.21 -0.95
N GLU A 297 -19.12 -15.07 -0.38
CA GLU A 297 -18.37 -13.80 -0.51
C GLU A 297 -16.97 -13.92 0.10
N LEU A 298 -16.86 -14.47 1.32
CA LEU A 298 -15.57 -14.67 1.99
C LEU A 298 -14.69 -15.66 1.24
N LYS A 299 -15.29 -16.72 0.69
CA LYS A 299 -14.60 -17.73 -0.13
C LYS A 299 -14.03 -17.08 -1.37
N ASP A 300 -14.80 -16.27 -2.08
CA ASP A 300 -14.38 -15.58 -3.31
C ASP A 300 -13.30 -14.53 -3.03
N GLU A 301 -13.40 -13.79 -1.91
CA GLU A 301 -12.33 -12.89 -1.46
C GLU A 301 -11.02 -13.64 -1.16
N ILE A 302 -11.09 -14.75 -0.43
CA ILE A 302 -9.90 -15.56 -0.10
C ILE A 302 -9.29 -16.19 -1.36
N HIS A 303 -10.11 -16.67 -2.30
CA HIS A 303 -9.62 -17.18 -3.58
C HIS A 303 -8.94 -16.10 -4.42
N ARG A 304 -9.51 -14.88 -4.48
CA ARG A 304 -8.88 -13.73 -5.15
C ARG A 304 -7.51 -13.37 -4.56
N LEU A 305 -7.30 -13.60 -3.27
CA LEU A 305 -6.03 -13.35 -2.57
C LEU A 305 -5.01 -14.51 -2.68
N GLY A 306 -5.31 -15.56 -3.45
CA GLY A 306 -4.42 -16.72 -3.64
C GLY A 306 -4.62 -17.85 -2.63
N GLY A 307 -5.76 -17.86 -1.93
CA GLY A 307 -6.14 -18.91 -0.99
C GLY A 307 -5.67 -18.67 0.45
N VAL A 308 -6.07 -19.59 1.34
CA VAL A 308 -5.84 -19.49 2.79
C VAL A 308 -4.35 -19.41 3.14
N GLU A 309 -3.50 -20.18 2.47
CA GLU A 309 -2.06 -20.21 2.75
C GLU A 309 -1.39 -18.88 2.42
N ARG A 310 -1.72 -18.27 1.27
CA ARG A 310 -1.18 -16.96 0.90
C ARG A 310 -1.65 -15.86 1.85
N VAL A 311 -2.92 -15.91 2.28
CA VAL A 311 -3.46 -14.99 3.28
C VAL A 311 -2.72 -15.13 4.61
N ARG A 312 -2.45 -16.36 5.07
CA ARG A 312 -1.67 -16.62 6.29
C ARG A 312 -0.25 -16.08 6.18
N GLU A 313 0.41 -16.26 5.03
CA GLU A 313 1.75 -15.71 4.78
C GLU A 313 1.77 -14.18 4.85
N VAL A 314 0.80 -13.51 4.23
CA VAL A 314 0.66 -12.04 4.30
C VAL A 314 0.42 -11.57 5.73
N LEU A 315 -0.39 -12.30 6.51
CA LEU A 315 -0.64 -12.00 7.91
C LEU A 315 0.59 -12.28 8.81
N ALA A 316 1.42 -13.26 8.44
CA ALA A 316 2.65 -13.61 9.16
C ALA A 316 3.84 -12.72 8.79
N THR A 317 3.81 -12.08 7.62
CA THR A 317 4.84 -11.14 7.20
C THR A 317 4.83 -9.95 8.16
N GLU A 318 5.81 -9.90 9.06
CA GLU A 318 6.06 -8.71 9.86
C GLU A 318 6.41 -7.56 8.92
N GLU A 319 5.67 -6.45 9.03
CA GLU A 319 6.09 -5.20 8.42
C GLU A 319 7.25 -4.67 9.24
N ALA A 320 8.42 -5.29 9.08
CA ALA A 320 9.66 -4.68 9.50
C ALA A 320 9.69 -3.30 8.83
N THR A 321 9.57 -2.27 9.66
CA THR A 321 9.42 -0.85 9.33
C THR A 321 10.53 -0.40 8.38
N SER A 322 10.38 -0.70 7.11
CA SER A 322 11.40 -0.44 6.11
C SER A 322 11.21 0.99 5.63
N ARG A 323 11.71 1.92 6.46
CA ARG A 323 11.78 3.38 6.20
C ARG A 323 12.34 3.68 4.79
N ARG A 324 13.26 2.84 4.31
CA ARG A 324 13.94 2.96 3.01
C ARG A 324 13.02 2.73 1.80
N PRO A 325 12.34 1.58 1.63
CA PRO A 325 11.33 1.39 0.58
C PRO A 325 10.29 2.51 0.51
N PHE A 326 9.87 3.04 1.65
CA PHE A 326 8.96 4.19 1.68
C PHE A 326 9.56 5.43 1.00
N LEU A 327 10.79 5.81 1.36
CA LEU A 327 11.49 6.92 0.67
C LEU A 327 11.73 6.62 -0.82
N GLN A 328 12.01 5.36 -1.17
CA GLN A 328 12.17 4.96 -2.58
C GLN A 328 10.89 5.15 -3.40
N ALA A 329 9.71 4.92 -2.80
CA ALA A 329 8.42 5.10 -3.45
C ALA A 329 8.04 6.57 -3.65
N LYS A 330 8.57 7.50 -2.85
CA LYS A 330 8.26 8.93 -2.95
C LYS A 330 8.95 9.59 -4.13
N ARG A 331 8.21 10.49 -4.79
CA ARG A 331 8.68 11.21 -5.99
C ARG A 331 9.47 12.45 -5.64
N VAL A 332 9.09 13.17 -4.60
CA VAL A 332 9.83 14.34 -4.14
C VAL A 332 10.17 14.15 -2.66
N ILE A 333 11.46 14.20 -2.34
CA ILE A 333 11.94 14.20 -0.97
C ILE A 333 12.50 15.59 -0.68
N ALA A 334 11.97 16.24 0.36
CA ALA A 334 12.38 17.56 0.83
C ALA A 334 13.17 17.42 2.14
N ALA A 335 14.46 17.76 2.11
CA ALA A 335 15.37 17.66 3.25
C ALA A 335 16.40 18.81 3.23
N THR A 336 16.88 19.23 4.40
CA THR A 336 18.05 20.12 4.44
C THR A 336 19.28 19.40 3.87
N ALA A 337 20.19 20.15 3.25
CA ALA A 337 21.39 19.57 2.65
C ALA A 337 22.25 18.81 3.69
N ALA A 338 22.29 19.32 4.93
CA ALA A 338 22.98 18.69 6.05
C ALA A 338 22.44 17.29 6.37
N LYS A 339 21.12 17.09 6.36
CA LYS A 339 20.53 15.76 6.60
C LYS A 339 20.79 14.77 5.47
N VAL A 340 20.71 15.22 4.22
CA VAL A 340 20.98 14.35 3.07
C VAL A 340 22.43 13.85 3.12
N ALA A 341 23.37 14.74 3.44
CA ALA A 341 24.78 14.38 3.54
C ALA A 341 25.07 13.47 4.75
N GLY A 342 24.52 13.83 5.92
CA GLY A 342 24.85 13.19 7.19
C GLY A 342 24.13 11.86 7.46
N ASP A 343 22.93 11.65 6.94
CA ASP A 343 22.15 10.44 7.25
C ASP A 343 22.41 9.30 6.25
N THR A 344 22.63 8.10 6.78
CA THR A 344 22.94 6.90 5.99
C THR A 344 21.74 6.39 5.18
N ILE A 345 20.52 6.78 5.55
CA ILE A 345 19.31 6.38 4.82
C ILE A 345 19.32 6.88 3.36
N PHE A 346 20.02 7.98 3.10
CA PHE A 346 20.15 8.59 1.78
C PHE A 346 21.21 7.93 0.91
N ALA A 347 22.23 7.29 1.49
CA ALA A 347 23.35 6.68 0.75
C ALA A 347 22.94 5.78 -0.44
N PRO A 348 21.93 4.89 -0.33
CA PRO A 348 21.49 4.06 -1.46
C PRO A 348 20.45 4.73 -2.37
N LEU A 349 19.95 5.92 -2.03
CA LEU A 349 18.93 6.62 -2.80
C LEU A 349 19.56 7.34 -3.98
N ARG A 350 18.89 7.26 -5.14
CA ARG A 350 19.27 7.96 -6.36
C ARG A 350 18.11 8.82 -6.85
N TYR A 351 18.45 9.99 -7.35
CA TYR A 351 17.50 10.99 -7.82
C TYR A 351 17.76 11.29 -9.29
N ASP A 352 16.70 11.55 -10.04
CA ASP A 352 16.81 11.97 -11.42
C ASP A 352 17.18 13.46 -11.47
N ALA A 353 16.60 14.26 -10.57
CA ALA A 353 16.83 15.69 -10.48
C ALA A 353 17.08 16.20 -9.06
N LEU A 354 17.92 17.23 -8.94
CA LEU A 354 18.18 18.01 -7.73
C LEU A 354 17.64 19.42 -7.92
N LEU A 355 16.76 19.85 -7.02
CA LEU A 355 16.28 21.23 -6.93
C LEU A 355 16.86 21.86 -5.66
N VAL A 356 17.51 22.99 -5.80
CA VAL A 356 18.18 23.70 -4.72
C VAL A 356 17.57 25.08 -4.58
N GLU A 357 16.85 25.34 -3.48
CA GLU A 357 16.39 26.69 -3.12
C GLU A 357 17.47 27.39 -2.29
N ASP A 358 17.70 28.67 -2.58
CA ASP A 358 18.73 29.51 -1.94
C ASP A 358 20.10 28.82 -1.89
N ALA A 359 20.50 28.23 -3.02
CA ALA A 359 21.79 27.57 -3.24
C ALA A 359 23.00 28.35 -2.68
N PRO A 360 23.06 29.68 -2.77
CA PRO A 360 24.08 30.48 -2.10
C PRO A 360 24.36 30.17 -0.63
N HIS A 361 23.32 29.82 0.11
CA HIS A 361 23.43 29.67 1.56
C HIS A 361 23.75 28.24 1.97
N ILE A 362 23.92 27.33 1.00
CA ILE A 362 24.23 25.92 1.26
C ILE A 362 25.74 25.72 1.19
N PRO A 363 26.38 25.22 2.27
CA PRO A 363 27.79 24.88 2.25
C PRO A 363 28.12 23.93 1.09
N LEU A 364 29.18 24.27 0.34
CA LEU A 364 29.57 23.52 -0.85
C LEU A 364 29.79 22.02 -0.63
N PRO A 365 30.43 21.54 0.45
CA PRO A 365 30.55 20.10 0.71
C PRO A 365 29.19 19.38 0.70
N LEU A 366 28.15 20.03 1.27
CA LEU A 366 26.80 19.48 1.33
C LEU A 366 26.13 19.47 -0.04
N LEU A 367 26.26 20.58 -0.79
CA LEU A 367 25.72 20.69 -2.14
C LEU A 367 26.37 19.68 -3.09
N PHE A 368 27.69 19.50 -2.98
CA PHE A 368 28.46 18.54 -3.78
C PHE A 368 27.98 17.11 -3.54
N ILE A 369 27.83 16.70 -2.28
CA ILE A 369 27.29 15.38 -1.94
C ILE A 369 25.91 15.17 -2.57
N CYS A 370 25.01 16.15 -2.45
CA CYS A 370 23.67 16.06 -3.03
C CYS A 370 23.70 15.96 -4.56
N ALA A 371 24.61 16.69 -5.21
CA ALA A 371 24.80 16.66 -6.65
C ALA A 371 25.28 15.29 -7.14
N CYS A 372 26.21 14.66 -6.41
CA CYS A 372 26.72 13.31 -6.70
C CYS A 372 25.64 12.21 -6.59
N MET A 373 24.50 12.48 -5.96
CA MET A 373 23.36 11.57 -5.88
C MET A 373 22.37 11.69 -7.05
N THR A 374 22.62 12.65 -7.96
CA THR A 374 21.68 13.07 -9.00
C THR A 374 22.16 12.66 -10.37
N ARG A 375 21.26 12.06 -11.17
CA ARG A 375 21.62 11.44 -12.45
C ARG A 375 21.50 12.35 -13.67
N GLU A 376 20.45 13.16 -13.75
CA GLU A 376 20.08 13.82 -15.00
C GLU A 376 20.21 15.34 -14.93
N ARG A 377 19.64 15.97 -13.89
CA ARG A 377 19.46 17.43 -13.88
C ARG A 377 19.67 18.07 -12.51
N ILE A 378 20.37 19.19 -12.47
CA ILE A 378 20.52 20.04 -11.29
C ILE A 378 19.91 21.41 -11.61
N VAL A 379 19.10 21.93 -10.69
CA VAL A 379 18.50 23.27 -10.75
C VAL A 379 18.95 24.03 -9.52
N LEU A 380 19.67 25.13 -9.74
CA LEU A 380 20.16 26.01 -8.68
C LEU A 380 19.32 27.27 -8.68
N ALA A 381 18.64 27.56 -7.57
CA ALA A 381 17.91 28.79 -7.40
C ALA A 381 18.55 29.64 -6.29
N GLY A 382 18.61 30.94 -6.49
CA GLY A 382 19.07 31.88 -5.47
C GLY A 382 18.99 33.34 -5.94
N ASP A 383 19.37 34.26 -5.07
CA ASP A 383 19.59 35.65 -5.44
C ASP A 383 21.01 35.80 -6.02
N PRO A 384 21.17 36.38 -7.21
CA PRO A 384 22.49 36.65 -7.78
C PRO A 384 23.35 37.59 -6.91
N ARG A 385 22.75 38.38 -6.02
CA ARG A 385 23.48 39.29 -5.12
C ARG A 385 24.17 38.56 -3.97
N ASP A 386 23.74 37.33 -3.67
CA ASP A 386 24.29 36.53 -2.58
C ASP A 386 25.51 35.70 -3.03
N LEU A 387 25.93 35.81 -4.30
CA LEU A 387 27.12 35.20 -4.90
C LEU A 387 28.41 35.75 -4.26
N PRO A 388 29.17 34.96 -3.48
CA PRO A 388 30.40 35.37 -2.86
C PRO A 388 31.50 35.37 -3.91
N GLU A 389 32.48 36.21 -3.65
CA GLU A 389 33.68 36.28 -4.46
C GLU A 389 34.51 34.99 -4.29
N PRO A 390 35.02 34.39 -5.39
CA PRO A 390 35.93 33.26 -5.32
C PRO A 390 37.19 33.62 -4.53
N ARG A 391 37.58 32.78 -3.57
CA ARG A 391 38.81 32.91 -2.79
C ARG A 391 39.89 31.95 -3.32
N PRO A 392 41.17 32.34 -3.32
CA PRO A 392 42.25 31.42 -3.66
C PRO A 392 42.37 30.32 -2.59
N THR A 393 42.52 29.07 -3.02
CA THR A 393 42.86 27.92 -2.17
C THR A 393 44.36 27.89 -1.89
N GLU A 394 44.78 27.10 -0.88
CA GLU A 394 46.21 26.87 -0.58
C GLU A 394 46.99 26.27 -1.78
N GLU A 395 46.27 25.57 -2.65
CA GLU A 395 46.78 24.96 -3.88
C GLU A 395 46.77 25.92 -5.09
N GLY A 396 46.39 27.19 -4.91
CA GLY A 396 46.56 28.27 -5.90
C GLY A 396 45.44 28.47 -6.92
N TRP A 397 44.31 27.78 -6.78
CA TRP A 397 43.14 27.90 -7.66
C TRP A 397 41.99 28.64 -6.96
N LEU A 398 41.13 29.32 -7.73
CA LEU A 398 40.02 30.09 -7.16
C LEU A 398 38.84 29.17 -6.84
N MET A 399 38.35 29.19 -5.60
CA MET A 399 37.16 28.47 -5.13
C MET A 399 36.10 29.44 -4.61
N GLY A 400 34.87 29.33 -5.10
CA GLY A 400 33.68 30.10 -4.73
C GLY A 400 32.58 29.24 -4.09
N TRP A 401 31.84 29.90 -3.19
CA TRP A 401 30.88 29.42 -2.17
C TRP A 401 31.37 28.48 -1.06
N PRO A 402 32.04 29.05 -0.04
CA PRO A 402 32.05 28.47 1.29
C PRO A 402 31.43 29.42 2.33
N THR A 403 30.47 28.94 3.12
CA THR A 403 30.01 29.60 4.36
C THR A 403 29.82 28.51 5.41
N ASP A 404 30.54 28.62 6.53
CA ASP A 404 30.81 27.58 7.54
C ASP A 404 29.69 26.57 7.79
N LEU A 405 30.04 25.30 7.98
CA LEU A 405 29.11 24.23 8.38
C LEU A 405 28.36 24.55 9.70
N ALA A 406 28.90 25.47 10.50
CA ALA A 406 28.43 25.83 11.83
C ALA A 406 27.33 26.91 11.88
N ALA A 407 26.97 27.54 10.74
CA ALA A 407 25.92 28.57 10.74
C ALA A 407 24.49 28.02 10.97
N GLU A 408 24.28 26.70 10.93
CA GLU A 408 23.01 26.06 11.32
C GLU A 408 22.99 25.67 12.81
N SER A 409 23.02 26.66 13.71
CA SER A 409 22.25 26.59 14.95
C SER A 409 22.27 27.96 15.63
N LEU A 410 21.17 28.71 15.54
CA LEU A 410 20.65 29.59 16.60
C LEU A 410 19.40 30.33 16.12
N SER A 411 18.23 29.75 16.40
CA SER A 411 17.02 30.48 16.78
C SER A 411 16.13 29.50 17.57
N PRO A 412 16.02 29.71 18.88
CA PRO A 412 14.75 30.24 19.35
C PRO A 412 14.98 31.63 19.94
N THR A 413 14.42 32.64 19.28
CA THR A 413 14.06 33.90 19.93
C THR A 413 13.05 33.60 21.03
N GLY A 414 13.54 33.48 22.26
CA GLY A 414 12.77 33.66 23.48
C GLY A 414 13.16 35.01 24.08
N THR A 415 12.57 36.10 23.58
CA THR A 415 12.52 37.37 24.30
C THR A 415 11.52 37.23 25.44
N VAL A 416 11.98 37.25 26.68
CA VAL A 416 11.21 37.77 27.81
C VAL A 416 12.07 38.86 28.43
N GLN A 417 11.84 40.10 28.02
CA GLN A 417 12.23 41.26 28.81
C GLN A 417 11.07 41.59 29.74
N SER A 418 11.38 41.65 31.03
CA SER A 418 10.66 42.41 32.06
C SER A 418 10.97 43.90 31.93
#